data_AF-A0A3R9Y1P1-F1
#
_entry.id   AF-A0A3R9Y1P1-F1
#
_cell.length_a   1.000
_cell.length_b   1.000
_cell.length_c   1.000
_cell.angle_alpha   90.00
_cell.angle_beta   90.00
_cell.angle_gamma   90.00
#
_symmetry.space_group_name_H-M   'P 1'
#
loop_
_entity.id
_entity.type
_entity.pdbx_description
1 polymer ?
#
loop_
_entity_poly.entity_id
_entity_poly.type
_entity_poly.pdbx_seq_one_letter_code
_entity_poly.pdbx_strand_id
1 'polypeptide(L)'
;MDTSATKPTTPDWVLIERDYRAGVKALRAIAEEHGITHAAISKRAKRDRWERNLNPRIQARADALVAKEVTRQKHAHATERQVVEAAASDVATVRLRHRAYLDRLSSLCDGLTKELEAENQKVEKERVALTVRTKTMKTLVDAAGTLIGLQREAYGIKIEPARDENLASLATTELLKLRKELGSA
;
A
#
# COMPACT_ATOMS: atom_id res chain seq x y z
N MET A 1 -33.14 59.60 6.83
CA MET A 1 -32.81 58.28 6.26
C MET A 1 -33.89 57.34 6.73
N ASP A 2 -34.71 56.86 5.79
CA ASP A 2 -35.84 55.96 6.04
C ASP A 2 -35.39 54.61 6.58
N THR A 3 -36.12 54.12 7.59
CA THR A 3 -36.32 52.68 7.78
C THR A 3 -37.78 52.47 8.17
N SER A 4 -38.57 52.07 7.18
CA SER A 4 -39.97 51.69 7.29
C SER A 4 -40.19 50.71 8.45
N ALA A 5 -41.03 51.10 9.42
CA ALA A 5 -41.53 50.21 10.45
C ALA A 5 -42.49 49.19 9.82
N THR A 6 -42.02 47.97 9.61
CA THR A 6 -42.85 46.84 9.16
C THR A 6 -43.87 46.51 10.26
N LYS A 7 -45.16 46.46 9.90
CA LYS A 7 -46.26 46.04 10.80
C LYS A 7 -45.93 44.72 11.52
N PRO A 8 -46.37 44.52 12.77
CA PRO A 8 -46.19 43.23 13.45
C PRO A 8 -47.00 42.17 12.70
N THR A 9 -46.31 41.34 11.92
CA THR A 9 -46.90 40.15 11.30
C THR A 9 -47.37 39.24 12.41
N THR A 10 -48.68 39.02 12.50
CA THR A 10 -49.27 38.07 13.45
C THR A 10 -48.58 36.72 13.28
N PRO A 11 -47.97 36.15 14.34
CA PRO A 11 -47.27 34.88 14.24
C PRO A 11 -48.23 33.76 13.85
N ASP A 12 -47.87 32.99 12.80
CA ASP A 12 -48.63 31.82 12.39
C ASP A 12 -48.40 30.67 13.38
N TRP A 13 -49.28 30.58 14.37
CA TRP A 13 -49.18 29.60 15.45
C TRP A 13 -49.40 28.16 14.99
N VAL A 14 -50.11 27.92 13.88
CA VAL A 14 -50.35 26.57 13.36
C VAL A 14 -49.07 26.02 12.75
N LEU A 15 -48.34 26.86 12.01
CA LEU A 15 -47.04 26.52 11.43
C LEU A 15 -45.98 26.32 12.51
N ILE A 16 -45.93 27.21 13.50
CA ILE A 16 -45.02 27.11 14.66
C ILE A 16 -45.30 25.83 15.46
N GLU A 17 -46.57 25.47 15.67
CA GLU A 17 -46.96 24.25 16.38
C GLU A 17 -46.45 22.99 15.66
N ARG A 18 -46.66 22.91 14.34
CA ARG A 18 -46.20 21.79 13.51
C ARG A 18 -44.69 21.60 13.62
N ASP A 19 -43.94 22.69 13.46
CA ASP A 19 -42.48 22.68 13.50
C ASP A 19 -41.93 22.42 14.91
N TYR A 20 -42.64 22.89 15.95
CA TYR A 20 -42.35 22.59 17.36
C TYR A 20 -42.53 21.10 17.67
N ARG A 21 -43.69 20.53 17.31
CA ARG A 21 -44.03 19.11 17.57
C ARG A 21 -43.11 18.14 16.85
N ALA A 22 -42.68 18.49 15.63
CA ALA A 22 -41.74 17.71 14.83
C ALA A 22 -40.39 17.48 15.53
N GLY A 23 -39.96 18.38 16.42
CA GLY A 23 -38.71 18.21 17.19
C GLY A 23 -37.40 18.29 16.37
N VAL A 24 -37.49 18.49 15.05
CA VAL A 24 -36.35 18.52 14.14
C VAL A 24 -35.59 19.85 14.23
N LYS A 25 -36.29 20.99 14.27
CA LYS A 25 -35.69 22.33 14.36
C LYS A 25 -35.43 22.74 15.82
N ALA A 26 -34.38 23.52 16.07
CA ALA A 26 -34.14 24.13 17.38
C ALA A 26 -35.12 25.29 17.61
N LEU A 27 -35.55 25.51 18.86
CA LEU A 27 -36.52 26.56 19.19
C LEU A 27 -36.08 27.97 18.77
N ARG A 28 -34.76 28.22 18.75
CA ARG A 28 -34.18 29.49 18.29
C ARG A 28 -34.36 29.69 16.78
N ALA A 29 -34.19 28.63 15.99
CA ALA A 29 -34.37 28.69 14.54
C ALA A 29 -35.85 28.91 14.16
N ILE A 30 -36.78 28.22 14.83
CA ILE A 30 -38.23 28.45 14.65
C ILE A 30 -38.58 29.89 15.03
N ALA A 31 -38.01 30.41 16.12
CA ALA A 31 -38.26 31.78 16.57
C ALA A 31 -37.79 32.83 15.55
N GLU A 32 -36.61 32.64 14.98
CA GLU A 32 -36.03 33.51 13.94
C GLU A 32 -36.87 33.52 12.65
N GLU A 33 -37.31 32.35 12.19
CA GLU A 33 -38.13 32.18 10.98
C GLU A 33 -39.50 32.88 11.09
N HIS A 34 -40.03 33.00 12.30
CA HIS A 34 -41.34 33.62 12.58
C HIS A 34 -41.24 35.02 13.22
N GLY A 35 -40.04 35.58 13.35
CA GLY A 35 -39.84 36.93 13.91
C GLY A 35 -40.29 37.08 15.37
N ILE A 36 -40.29 35.98 16.15
CA ILE A 36 -40.69 35.97 17.56
C ILE A 36 -39.54 35.51 18.46
N THR A 37 -39.72 35.57 19.77
CA THR A 37 -38.73 35.03 20.72
C THR A 37 -38.99 33.55 21.00
N HIS A 38 -37.93 32.76 21.18
CA HIS A 38 -38.08 31.34 21.56
C HIS A 38 -38.86 31.16 22.87
N ALA A 39 -38.81 32.15 23.78
CA ALA A 39 -39.60 32.19 25.01
C ALA A 39 -41.11 32.30 24.74
N ALA A 40 -41.53 33.02 23.69
CA ALA A 40 -42.94 33.09 23.28
C ALA A 40 -43.46 31.73 22.80
N ILE A 41 -42.65 30.99 22.05
CA ILE A 41 -42.95 29.62 21.61
C ILE A 41 -43.09 28.68 22.82
N SER A 42 -42.14 28.71 23.77
CA SER A 42 -42.23 27.88 24.98
C SER A 42 -43.43 28.22 25.87
N LYS A 43 -43.81 29.50 26.00
CA LYS A 43 -45.01 29.90 26.74
C LYS A 43 -46.28 29.38 26.05
N ARG A 44 -46.36 29.49 24.73
CA ARG A 44 -47.50 28.99 23.93
C ARG A 44 -47.63 27.47 24.02
N ALA A 45 -46.52 26.75 23.83
CA ALA A 45 -46.48 25.29 23.91
C ALA A 45 -46.94 24.75 25.26
N LYS A 46 -46.60 25.43 26.37
CA LYS A 46 -47.08 25.07 27.72
C LYS A 46 -48.58 25.30 27.89
N ARG A 47 -49.10 26.41 27.39
CA ARG A 47 -50.52 26.77 27.47
C ARG A 47 -51.40 25.83 26.65
N ASP A 48 -50.95 25.52 25.43
CA ASP A 48 -51.70 24.74 24.44
C ASP A 48 -51.31 23.24 24.46
N ARG A 49 -50.48 22.82 25.44
CA ARG A 49 -50.02 21.45 25.68
C ARG A 49 -49.41 20.76 24.45
N TRP A 50 -48.51 21.47 23.75
CA TRP A 50 -47.79 20.90 22.61
C TRP A 50 -46.71 19.92 23.08
N GLU A 51 -46.69 18.73 22.49
CA GLU A 51 -45.69 17.69 22.74
C GLU A 51 -44.59 17.70 21.68
N ARG A 52 -43.32 17.63 22.08
CA ARG A 52 -42.16 17.72 21.18
C ARG A 52 -41.35 16.44 21.21
N ASN A 53 -41.20 15.77 20.07
CA ASN A 53 -40.48 14.49 19.99
C ASN A 53 -39.02 14.67 19.54
N LEU A 54 -38.07 14.61 20.47
CA LEU A 54 -36.62 14.67 20.20
C LEU A 54 -35.97 13.29 20.00
N ASN A 55 -36.73 12.21 20.23
CA ASN A 55 -36.20 10.85 20.31
C ASN A 55 -35.49 10.41 19.01
N PRO A 56 -36.02 10.69 17.79
CA PRO A 56 -35.34 10.28 16.56
C PRO A 56 -33.93 10.85 16.39
N ARG A 57 -33.72 12.12 16.80
CA ARG A 57 -32.40 12.77 16.72
C ARG A 57 -31.41 12.22 17.73
N ILE A 58 -31.91 11.84 18.91
CA ILE A 58 -31.11 11.23 19.97
C ILE A 58 -30.70 9.82 19.54
N GLN A 59 -31.62 9.02 19.00
CA GLN A 59 -31.33 7.69 18.46
C GLN A 59 -30.31 7.75 17.32
N ALA A 60 -30.50 8.65 16.33
CA ALA A 60 -29.53 8.80 15.24
C ALA A 60 -28.13 9.19 15.74
N ARG A 61 -28.02 10.00 16.80
CA ARG A 61 -26.73 10.35 17.39
C ARG A 61 -26.11 9.18 18.16
N ALA A 62 -26.93 8.40 18.87
CA ALA A 62 -26.49 7.19 19.57
C ALA A 62 -25.99 6.15 18.56
N ASP A 63 -26.74 5.88 17.50
CA ASP A 63 -26.37 4.96 16.42
C ASP A 63 -25.05 5.38 15.76
N ALA A 64 -24.86 6.68 15.51
CA ALA A 64 -23.62 7.20 14.93
C ALA A 64 -22.40 7.02 15.87
N LEU A 65 -22.59 7.17 17.18
CA LEU A 65 -21.53 6.96 18.17
C LEU A 65 -21.17 5.48 18.29
N VAL A 66 -22.17 4.60 18.31
CA VAL A 66 -21.98 3.15 18.33
C VAL A 66 -21.28 2.68 17.06
N ALA A 67 -21.71 3.15 15.89
CA ALA A 67 -21.06 2.83 14.62
C ALA A 67 -19.58 3.26 14.61
N LYS A 68 -19.28 4.47 15.11
CA LYS A 68 -17.90 4.96 15.22
C LYS A 68 -17.06 4.08 16.15
N GLU A 69 -17.63 3.64 17.27
CA GLU A 69 -16.95 2.79 18.25
C GLU A 69 -16.69 1.38 17.71
N VAL A 70 -17.68 0.77 17.06
CA VAL A 70 -17.54 -0.54 16.42
C VAL A 70 -16.46 -0.51 15.33
N THR A 71 -16.42 0.55 14.51
CA THR A 71 -15.35 0.75 13.53
C THR A 71 -13.99 0.86 14.22
N ARG A 72 -13.88 1.63 15.31
CA ARG A 72 -12.65 1.75 16.10
C ARG A 72 -12.18 0.40 16.65
N GLN A 73 -13.08 -0.41 17.20
CA GLN A 73 -12.77 -1.74 17.74
C GLN A 73 -12.35 -2.72 16.63
N LYS A 74 -13.00 -2.69 15.47
CA LYS A 74 -12.60 -3.50 14.31
C LYS A 74 -11.16 -3.21 13.86
N HIS A 75 -10.73 -1.95 13.93
CA HIS A 75 -9.35 -1.55 13.62
C HIS A 75 -8.37 -1.68 14.81
N ALA A 76 -8.85 -2.04 16.00
CA ALA A 76 -8.00 -2.25 17.18
C ALA A 76 -7.37 -3.66 17.22
N HIS A 77 -7.98 -4.63 16.54
CA HIS A 77 -7.39 -5.96 16.34
C HIS A 77 -6.30 -5.88 15.27
N ALA A 78 -5.06 -5.65 15.72
CA ALA A 78 -3.89 -5.36 14.91
C ALA A 78 -4.09 -4.16 13.96
N THR A 79 -3.51 -3.02 14.32
CA THR A 79 -3.42 -1.89 13.38
C THR A 79 -2.76 -2.35 12.09
N GLU A 80 -3.12 -1.76 10.95
CA GLU A 80 -2.46 -2.02 9.66
C GLU A 80 -0.94 -1.99 9.78
N ARG A 81 -0.42 -1.04 10.58
CA ARG A 81 1.00 -0.94 10.93
C ARG A 81 1.56 -2.21 11.57
N GLN A 82 0.86 -2.82 12.53
CA GLN A 82 1.31 -4.05 13.18
C GLN A 82 1.29 -5.24 12.23
N VAL A 83 0.30 -5.32 11.33
CA VAL A 83 0.24 -6.37 10.30
C VAL A 83 1.39 -6.22 9.31
N VAL A 84 1.65 -5.00 8.85
CA VAL A 84 2.77 -4.71 7.95
C VAL A 84 4.11 -5.02 8.60
N GLU A 85 4.32 -4.62 9.86
CA GLU A 85 5.56 -4.88 10.59
C GLU A 85 5.81 -6.39 10.77
N ALA A 86 4.78 -7.14 11.17
CA ALA A 86 4.89 -8.59 11.30
C ALA A 86 5.25 -9.26 9.96
N ALA A 87 4.54 -8.91 8.88
CA ALA A 87 4.83 -9.44 7.55
C ALA A 87 6.24 -9.05 7.06
N ALA A 88 6.68 -7.81 7.32
CA ALA A 88 8.02 -7.35 6.97
C ALA A 88 9.11 -8.12 7.74
N SER A 89 8.89 -8.39 9.03
CA SER A 89 9.77 -9.21 9.85
C SER A 89 9.89 -10.64 9.34
N ASP A 90 8.78 -11.26 8.95
CA ASP A 90 8.77 -12.62 8.38
C ASP A 90 9.55 -12.67 7.05
N VAL A 91 9.30 -11.71 6.16
CA VAL A 91 10.04 -11.58 4.89
C VAL A 91 11.53 -11.36 5.13
N ALA A 92 11.90 -10.50 6.09
CA ALA A 92 13.30 -10.28 6.44
C ALA A 92 13.98 -11.56 6.95
N THR A 93 13.29 -12.31 7.81
CA THR A 93 13.77 -13.60 8.34
C THR A 93 14.04 -14.61 7.23
N VAL A 94 13.09 -14.75 6.29
CA VAL A 94 13.25 -15.64 5.13
C VAL A 94 14.46 -15.23 4.29
N ARG A 95 14.60 -13.93 3.99
CA ARG A 95 15.73 -13.42 3.19
C ARG A 95 17.08 -13.66 3.87
N LEU A 96 17.17 -13.44 5.19
CA LEU A 96 18.39 -13.70 5.95
C LEU A 96 18.74 -15.19 5.93
N ARG A 97 17.76 -16.07 6.09
CA ARG A 97 17.95 -17.53 5.99
C ARG A 97 18.45 -17.94 4.61
N HIS A 98 17.88 -17.37 3.54
CA HIS A 98 18.33 -17.65 2.17
C HIS A 98 19.79 -17.21 1.95
N ARG A 99 20.18 -16.02 2.44
CA ARG A 99 21.57 -15.55 2.36
C ARG A 99 22.53 -16.53 3.05
N ALA A 100 22.25 -16.88 4.31
CA ALA A 100 23.07 -17.84 5.05
C ALA A 100 23.16 -19.21 4.36
N TYR A 101 22.06 -19.67 3.75
CA TYR A 101 22.04 -20.92 2.99
C TYR A 101 22.91 -20.85 1.72
N LEU A 102 22.80 -19.76 0.95
CA LEU A 102 23.61 -19.54 -0.24
C LEU A 102 25.10 -19.46 0.09
N ASP A 103 25.47 -18.79 1.17
CA ASP A 103 26.86 -18.69 1.63
C ASP A 103 27.42 -20.07 2.00
N ARG A 104 26.61 -20.91 2.66
CA ARG A 104 26.98 -22.31 2.95
C ARG A 104 27.14 -23.13 1.67
N LEU A 105 26.25 -22.99 0.69
CA LEU A 105 26.37 -23.70 -0.59
C LEU A 105 27.61 -23.26 -1.35
N SER A 106 27.91 -21.95 -1.39
CA SER A 106 29.14 -21.44 -2.00
C SER A 106 30.37 -22.05 -1.33
N SER A 107 30.44 -22.06 0.01
CA SER A 107 31.56 -22.68 0.73
C SER A 107 31.71 -24.17 0.44
N LEU A 108 30.61 -24.90 0.20
CA LEU A 108 30.66 -26.31 -0.17
C LEU A 108 31.16 -26.51 -1.60
N CYS A 109 30.69 -25.70 -2.55
CA CYS A 109 31.18 -25.70 -3.92
C CYS A 109 32.68 -25.39 -3.98
N ASP A 110 33.15 -24.41 -3.20
CA ASP A 110 34.57 -24.08 -3.10
C ASP A 110 35.37 -25.24 -2.49
N GLY A 111 34.83 -25.91 -1.48
CA GLY A 111 35.43 -27.11 -0.88
C GLY A 111 35.58 -28.25 -1.89
N LEU A 112 34.49 -28.60 -2.59
CA LEU A 112 34.51 -29.64 -3.63
C LEU A 112 35.47 -29.29 -4.77
N THR A 113 35.55 -28.01 -5.14
CA THR A 113 36.50 -27.54 -6.15
C THR A 113 37.94 -27.77 -5.69
N LYS A 114 38.27 -27.43 -4.43
CA LYS A 114 39.60 -27.68 -3.85
C LYS A 114 39.95 -29.17 -3.78
N GLU A 115 38.99 -30.00 -3.38
CA GLU A 115 39.17 -31.46 -3.35
C GLU A 115 39.48 -32.00 -4.74
N LEU A 116 38.72 -31.57 -5.75
CA LEU A 116 38.95 -31.94 -7.14
C LEU A 116 40.31 -31.44 -7.66
N GLU A 117 40.73 -30.22 -7.31
CA GLU A 117 42.06 -29.69 -7.65
C GLU A 117 43.18 -30.53 -7.02
N ALA A 118 43.04 -30.92 -5.76
CA ALA A 118 44.01 -31.75 -5.05
C ALA A 118 44.09 -33.17 -5.63
N GLU A 119 42.94 -33.76 -5.98
CA GLU A 119 42.89 -35.06 -6.65
C GLU A 119 43.46 -34.98 -8.08
N ASN A 120 43.22 -33.88 -8.80
CA ASN A 120 43.83 -33.63 -10.10
C ASN A 120 45.36 -33.56 -10.03
N GLN A 121 45.94 -32.94 -9.01
CA GLN A 121 47.40 -32.93 -8.81
C GLN A 121 47.98 -34.33 -8.57
N LYS A 122 47.21 -35.25 -7.98
CA LYS A 122 47.62 -36.67 -7.83
C LYS A 122 47.53 -37.42 -9.16
N VAL A 123 46.49 -37.18 -9.95
CA VAL A 123 46.22 -37.87 -11.24
C VAL A 123 47.12 -37.38 -12.39
N GLU A 124 47.69 -36.17 -12.32
CA GLU A 124 48.67 -35.71 -13.31
C GLU A 124 49.89 -36.64 -13.41
N LYS A 125 50.17 -37.45 -12.37
CA LYS A 125 51.19 -38.52 -12.38
C LYS A 125 50.80 -39.79 -13.16
N GLU A 126 49.54 -39.97 -13.57
CA GLU A 126 49.04 -41.24 -14.16
C GLU A 126 48.07 -41.08 -15.36
N ARG A 127 48.00 -39.91 -16.02
CA ARG A 127 47.12 -39.56 -17.18
C ARG A 127 46.26 -40.69 -17.81
N VAL A 128 44.92 -40.48 -17.91
CA VAL A 128 44.01 -40.68 -19.09
C VAL A 128 42.51 -40.42 -18.75
N ALA A 129 42.12 -39.27 -18.19
CA ALA A 129 40.68 -39.01 -17.93
C ALA A 129 40.22 -37.55 -18.14
N LEU A 130 40.72 -36.88 -19.18
CA LEU A 130 40.46 -35.44 -19.39
C LEU A 130 38.97 -35.12 -19.64
N THR A 131 38.26 -35.97 -20.40
CA THR A 131 36.90 -35.65 -20.88
C THR A 131 35.82 -35.67 -19.77
N VAL A 132 35.88 -36.62 -18.84
CA VAL A 132 34.95 -36.66 -17.69
C VAL A 132 35.22 -35.47 -16.76
N ARG A 133 36.49 -35.13 -16.54
CA ARG A 133 36.92 -34.00 -15.72
C ARG A 133 36.45 -32.65 -16.27
N THR A 134 36.60 -32.40 -17.57
CA THR A 134 36.11 -31.14 -18.19
C THR A 134 34.59 -30.99 -18.06
N LYS A 135 33.84 -32.10 -18.13
CA LYS A 135 32.37 -32.07 -17.94
C LYS A 135 32.01 -31.73 -16.50
N THR A 136 32.63 -32.38 -15.51
CA THR A 136 32.39 -32.08 -14.08
C THR A 136 32.75 -30.64 -13.74
N MET A 137 33.89 -30.14 -14.24
CA MET A 137 34.30 -28.75 -14.06
C MET A 137 33.28 -27.78 -14.65
N LYS A 138 32.77 -28.04 -15.86
CA LYS A 138 31.73 -27.22 -16.47
C LYS A 138 30.46 -27.17 -15.60
N THR A 139 29.99 -28.32 -15.11
CA THR A 139 28.81 -28.38 -14.24
C THR A 139 29.01 -27.58 -12.95
N LEU A 140 30.21 -27.61 -12.36
CA LEU A 140 30.53 -26.82 -11.17
C LEU A 140 30.57 -25.32 -11.46
N VAL A 141 31.16 -24.90 -12.59
CA VAL A 141 31.19 -23.50 -13.00
C VAL A 141 29.77 -22.97 -13.27
N ASP A 142 28.92 -23.77 -13.93
CA ASP A 142 27.52 -23.41 -14.18
C ASP A 142 26.72 -23.28 -12.86
N ALA A 143 26.95 -24.20 -11.92
CA ALA A 143 26.36 -24.14 -10.58
C ALA A 143 26.83 -22.91 -9.79
N ALA A 144 28.13 -22.62 -9.81
CA ALA A 144 28.71 -21.44 -9.15
C ALA A 144 28.16 -20.13 -9.74
N GLY A 145 28.04 -20.02 -11.06
CA GLY A 145 27.44 -18.86 -11.72
C GLY A 145 25.99 -18.63 -11.29
N THR A 146 25.21 -19.72 -11.16
CA THR A 146 23.83 -19.67 -10.67
C THR A 146 23.78 -19.21 -9.21
N LEU A 147 24.64 -19.76 -8.34
CA LEU A 147 24.72 -19.36 -6.92
C LEU A 147 25.10 -17.89 -6.77
N ILE A 148 26.08 -17.41 -7.54
CA ILE A 148 26.50 -16.01 -7.53
C ILE A 148 25.36 -15.09 -7.98
N GLY A 149 24.58 -15.49 -9.00
CA GLY A 149 23.38 -14.77 -9.43
C GLY A 149 22.35 -14.64 -8.29
N LEU A 150 22.02 -15.77 -7.65
CA LEU A 150 21.08 -15.81 -6.52
C LEU A 150 21.59 -15.02 -5.31
N GLN A 151 22.89 -15.07 -5.02
CA GLN A 151 23.51 -14.25 -3.96
C GLN A 151 23.35 -12.77 -4.29
N ARG A 152 23.73 -12.33 -5.50
CA ARG A 152 23.58 -10.93 -5.92
C ARG A 152 22.14 -10.45 -5.75
N GLU A 153 21.16 -11.23 -6.19
CA GLU A 153 19.74 -10.93 -6.00
C GLU A 153 19.35 -10.87 -4.51
N ALA A 154 19.76 -11.86 -3.70
CA ALA A 154 19.48 -11.90 -2.27
C ALA A 154 20.07 -10.69 -1.53
N TYR A 155 21.26 -10.23 -1.93
CA TYR A 155 21.97 -9.06 -1.40
C TYR A 155 21.51 -7.73 -2.02
N GLY A 156 20.64 -7.76 -3.03
CA GLY A 156 20.13 -6.54 -3.69
C GLY A 156 21.14 -5.88 -4.64
N ILE A 157 22.16 -6.61 -5.08
CA ILE A 157 23.17 -6.16 -6.03
C ILE A 157 22.61 -6.36 -7.44
N LYS A 158 21.96 -5.33 -7.97
CA LYS A 158 21.61 -5.27 -9.40
C LYS A 158 22.86 -4.89 -10.18
N ILE A 159 23.21 -5.69 -11.18
CA ILE A 159 24.13 -5.25 -12.24
C ILE A 159 23.22 -4.77 -13.36
N GLU A 160 23.12 -3.45 -13.55
CA GLU A 160 22.67 -2.93 -14.84
C GLU A 160 23.64 -3.51 -15.89
N PRO A 161 23.17 -4.22 -16.94
CA PRO A 161 24.07 -4.52 -18.04
C PRO A 161 24.60 -3.18 -18.53
N ALA A 162 25.93 -3.05 -18.61
CA ALA A 162 26.54 -1.86 -19.20
C ALA A 162 25.91 -1.69 -20.59
N ARG A 163 25.02 -0.70 -20.73
CA ARG A 163 24.47 -0.33 -22.03
C ARG A 163 25.61 0.39 -22.73
N ASP A 164 26.49 -0.39 -23.35
CA ASP A 164 27.55 0.17 -24.17
C ASP A 164 26.89 0.70 -25.45
N GLU A 165 26.40 1.94 -25.37
CA GLU A 165 25.68 2.62 -26.46
C GLU A 165 26.55 2.68 -27.74
N ASN A 166 27.87 2.60 -27.60
CA ASN A 166 28.80 2.49 -28.71
C ASN A 166 28.62 1.21 -29.52
N LEU A 167 28.42 0.05 -28.88
CA LEU A 167 28.19 -1.24 -29.56
C LEU A 167 26.88 -1.24 -30.36
N ALA A 168 25.82 -0.63 -29.83
CA ALA A 168 24.54 -0.49 -30.53
C ALA A 168 24.64 0.47 -31.73
N SER A 169 25.43 1.55 -31.61
CA SER A 169 25.68 2.50 -32.69
C SER A 169 26.49 1.89 -33.85
N LEU A 170 27.47 1.03 -33.54
CA LEU A 170 28.31 0.36 -34.54
C LEU A 170 27.51 -0.65 -35.37
N ALA A 171 26.69 -1.47 -34.72
CA ALA A 171 25.83 -2.45 -35.39
C ALA A 171 24.81 -1.77 -36.31
N THR A 172 24.25 -0.63 -35.89
CA THR A 172 23.29 0.12 -36.72
C THR A 172 23.96 0.81 -37.90
N THR A 173 25.19 1.30 -37.77
CA THR A 173 25.93 1.88 -38.91
C THR A 173 26.35 0.81 -39.92
N GLU A 174 26.81 -0.36 -39.47
CA GLU A 174 27.17 -1.48 -40.33
C GLU A 174 25.96 -2.00 -41.13
N LEU A 175 24.80 -2.14 -40.49
CA LEU A 175 23.55 -2.56 -41.15
C LEU A 175 23.04 -1.52 -42.16
N LEU A 176 23.22 -0.23 -41.90
CA LEU A 176 22.88 0.84 -42.83
C LEU A 176 23.78 0.83 -44.07
N LYS A 177 25.08 0.54 -43.90
CA LYS A 177 26.03 0.38 -45.02
C LYS A 177 25.64 -0.81 -45.90
N LEU A 178 25.40 -1.98 -45.30
CA LEU A 178 24.97 -3.19 -46.02
C LEU A 178 23.65 -2.98 -46.79
N ARG A 179 22.69 -2.30 -46.18
CA ARG A 179 21.43 -1.96 -46.87
C ARG A 179 21.65 -1.03 -48.07
N LYS A 180 22.59 -0.10 -47.98
CA LYS A 180 22.91 0.83 -49.07
C LYS A 180 23.59 0.11 -50.23
N GLU A 181 24.49 -0.84 -49.93
CA GLU A 181 25.18 -1.68 -50.92
C GLU A 181 24.22 -2.65 -51.62
N LEU A 182 23.26 -3.23 -50.90
CA LEU A 182 22.22 -4.11 -51.46
C LEU A 182 21.14 -3.38 -52.25
N GLY A 183 20.97 -2.06 -52.03
CA GLY A 183 20.00 -1.23 -52.76
C GLY A 183 20.57 -0.52 -53.99
N SER A 184 21.88 -0.64 -54.24
CA SER A 184 22.57 -0.02 -55.38
C SER A 184 23.02 -1.01 -56.47
N ALA A 185 22.60 -2.28 -56.37
CA ALA A 185 22.77 -3.31 -57.39
C ALA A 185 21.44 -3.54 -58.14
#